data_AF-A0A9P9TQF9-F1
#
_entry.id   AF-A0A9P9TQF9-F1
#
_cell.length_a   1.000
_cell.length_b   1.000
_cell.length_c   1.000
_cell.angle_alpha   90.00
_cell.angle_beta   90.00
_cell.angle_gamma   90.00
#
_symmetry.space_group_name_H-M   'P 1'
#
loop_
_entity.id
_entity.type
_entity.pdbx_description
1 polymer ?
#
loop_
_entity_poly.entity_id
_entity_poly.type
_entity_poly.pdbx_seq_one_letter_code
_entity_poly.pdbx_strand_id
1 'polypeptide(L)'
;MMAAAATGLGATSSIPRFPQFRRLPLELRLIIWEDSARVPRVVELNSCQKRSKLSSRTSVPAMLHVNKEARQVGSKYYEKISPYTLDRNICFTFIRWEVDIVLFHEV
;
A
#
# COMPACT_ATOMS: atom_id res chain seq x y z
N MET A 1 48.72 7.10 27.75
CA MET A 1 48.21 8.49 27.65
C MET A 1 47.50 8.65 26.32
N MET A 2 46.43 9.45 26.35
CA MET A 2 45.61 9.98 25.26
C MET A 2 44.46 9.11 24.74
N ALA A 3 43.31 9.79 24.73
CA ALA A 3 41.94 9.33 24.61
C ALA A 3 41.31 9.78 23.27
N ALA A 4 40.02 9.48 23.15
CA ALA A 4 39.04 9.97 22.16
C ALA A 4 39.05 9.25 20.79
N ALA A 5 37.92 8.99 20.14
CA ALA A 5 36.65 9.71 20.21
C ALA A 5 35.43 8.78 20.08
N ALA A 6 34.40 9.10 20.86
CA ALA A 6 33.04 8.64 20.64
C ALA A 6 32.45 9.33 19.39
N THR A 7 31.95 8.56 18.43
CA THR A 7 31.01 9.00 17.37
C THR A 7 30.30 7.75 16.85
N GLY A 8 28.98 7.68 16.68
CA GLY A 8 27.98 8.75 16.66
C GLY A 8 26.65 8.29 17.27
N LEU A 9 25.88 9.31 17.63
CA LEU A 9 24.54 9.23 18.16
C LEU A 9 23.62 8.41 17.23
N GLY A 10 22.84 7.51 17.82
CA GLY A 10 21.66 6.94 17.18
C GLY A 10 20.72 8.07 16.81
N ALA A 11 20.61 8.37 15.53
CA ALA A 11 19.59 9.26 15.01
C ALA A 11 18.22 8.64 15.33
N THR A 12 17.51 9.20 16.30
CA THR A 12 16.09 8.92 16.50
C THR A 12 15.37 9.51 15.30
N SER A 13 15.20 8.73 14.24
CA SER A 13 14.47 9.14 13.04
C SER A 13 13.05 9.54 13.48
N SER A 14 12.81 10.85 13.58
CA SER A 14 11.50 11.38 13.92
C SER A 14 10.55 10.96 12.81
N ILE A 15 9.56 10.12 13.11
CA ILE A 15 8.55 9.72 12.13
C ILE A 15 7.86 11.00 11.65
N PRO A 16 7.95 11.33 10.35
CA PRO A 16 7.32 12.54 9.83
C PRO A 16 5.82 12.46 10.08
N ARG A 17 5.28 13.47 10.77
CA ARG A 17 3.84 13.60 11.04
C ARG A 17 3.27 14.64 10.09
N PHE A 18 2.03 14.42 9.65
CA PHE A 18 1.29 15.39 8.86
C PHE A 18 0.07 15.91 9.64
N PRO A 19 0.27 16.74 10.69
CA PRO A 19 -0.80 17.16 11.58
C PRO A 19 -1.81 18.10 10.91
N GLN A 20 -1.41 18.80 9.84
CA GLN A 20 -2.26 19.78 9.16
C GLN A 20 -3.49 19.15 8.52
N PHE A 21 -3.40 17.90 8.03
CA PHE A 21 -4.53 17.21 7.44
C PHE A 21 -5.73 17.13 8.38
N ARG A 22 -5.49 16.91 9.69
CA ARG A 22 -6.57 16.81 10.69
C ARG A 22 -7.28 18.14 10.96
N ARG A 23 -6.71 19.27 10.54
CA ARG A 23 -7.33 20.59 10.71
C ARG A 23 -8.37 20.88 9.62
N LEU A 24 -8.40 20.09 8.55
CA LEU A 24 -9.40 20.23 7.50
C LEU A 24 -10.78 19.74 8.01
N PRO A 25 -11.88 20.42 7.61
CA PRO A 25 -13.23 19.90 7.75
C PRO A 25 -13.36 18.46 7.22
N LEU A 26 -14.28 17.69 7.80
CA LEU A 26 -14.44 16.27 7.45
C LEU A 26 -14.70 16.09 5.95
N GLU A 27 -15.52 16.95 5.38
CA GLU A 27 -15.93 16.94 3.97
C GLU A 27 -14.71 17.01 3.05
N LEU A 28 -13.78 17.93 3.32
CA LEU A 28 -12.56 18.09 2.55
C LEU A 28 -11.62 16.88 2.70
N ARG A 29 -11.52 16.31 3.90
CA ARG A 29 -10.69 15.12 4.13
C ARG A 29 -11.22 13.92 3.37
N LEU A 30 -12.55 13.74 3.34
CA LEU A 30 -13.20 12.69 2.58
C LEU A 30 -12.98 12.86 1.08
N ILE A 31 -13.15 14.09 0.54
CA ILE A 31 -12.85 14.38 -0.87
C ILE A 31 -11.40 14.02 -1.22
N ILE A 32 -10.44 14.40 -0.38
CA ILE A 32 -9.01 14.08 -0.61
C ILE A 32 -8.79 12.56 -0.62
N TRP A 33 -9.41 11.81 0.29
CA TRP A 33 -9.29 10.35 0.29
C TRP A 33 -9.96 9.69 -0.90
N GLU A 34 -11.14 10.16 -1.30
CA GLU A 34 -11.83 9.66 -2.49
C GLU A 34 -11.02 9.92 -3.76
N ASP A 35 -10.38 11.08 -3.86
CA ASP A 35 -9.50 11.43 -4.97
C ASP A 35 -8.21 10.59 -4.95
N SER A 36 -7.60 10.42 -3.78
CA SER A 36 -6.41 9.57 -3.59
C SER A 36 -6.65 8.11 -3.98
N ALA A 37 -7.90 7.64 -3.91
CA ALA A 37 -8.26 6.29 -4.34
C ALA A 37 -8.26 6.11 -5.87
N ARG A 38 -8.24 7.19 -6.66
CA ARG A 38 -8.38 7.19 -8.13
C ARG A 38 -7.04 7.17 -8.85
N VAL A 39 -5.92 7.12 -8.13
CA VAL A 39 -4.59 7.09 -8.75
C VAL A 39 -4.34 5.74 -9.41
N PRO A 40 -4.16 5.67 -10.75
CA PRO A 40 -3.87 4.42 -11.43
C PRO A 40 -2.51 3.85 -11.03
N ARG A 41 -2.46 2.52 -10.93
CA ARG A 41 -1.23 1.77 -10.69
C ARG A 41 -1.25 0.44 -11.39
N VAL A 42 -0.07 -0.11 -11.63
CA VAL A 42 0.10 -1.44 -12.20
C VAL A 42 0.09 -2.47 -11.09
N VAL A 43 -0.80 -3.46 -11.21
CA VAL A 43 -0.83 -4.64 -10.35
C VAL A 43 -0.26 -5.81 -11.12
N GLU A 44 0.98 -6.17 -10.80
CA GLU A 44 1.70 -7.27 -11.43
C GLU A 44 1.31 -8.61 -10.81
N LEU A 45 0.80 -9.51 -11.64
CA LEU A 45 0.49 -10.88 -11.31
C LEU A 45 1.48 -11.81 -12.04
N ASN A 46 2.38 -12.40 -11.27
CA ASN A 46 3.39 -13.35 -11.74
C ASN A 46 2.83 -14.77 -11.67
N SER A 47 2.65 -15.39 -12.84
CA SER A 47 2.22 -16.79 -12.98
C SER A 47 3.43 -17.68 -13.21
N CYS A 48 3.65 -18.65 -12.32
CA CYS A 48 4.63 -19.71 -12.50
C CYS A 48 3.91 -20.98 -12.94
N GLN A 49 3.96 -21.27 -14.25
CA GLN A 49 3.28 -22.42 -14.85
C GLN A 49 3.73 -23.75 -14.22
N LYS A 50 5.03 -23.90 -13.95
CA LYS A 50 5.61 -25.12 -13.35
C LYS A 50 5.07 -25.44 -11.96
N ARG A 51 4.59 -24.45 -11.22
CA ARG A 51 4.11 -24.62 -9.84
C ARG A 51 2.61 -24.37 -9.71
N SER A 52 1.92 -24.00 -10.78
CA SER A 52 0.53 -23.51 -10.73
C SER A 52 0.34 -22.43 -9.65
N LYS A 53 1.33 -21.53 -9.52
CA LYS A 53 1.35 -20.48 -8.49
C LYS A 53 1.21 -19.13 -9.14
N LEU A 54 0.26 -18.34 -8.66
CA LEU A 54 0.13 -16.94 -8.99
C LEU A 54 0.58 -16.13 -7.75
N SER A 55 1.39 -15.09 -7.97
CA SER A 55 1.93 -14.25 -6.91
C SER A 55 1.94 -12.79 -7.34
N SER A 56 1.76 -11.87 -6.40
CA SER A 56 1.91 -10.43 -6.66
C SER A 56 3.06 -9.88 -5.84
N ARG A 57 3.86 -9.02 -6.46
CA ARG A 57 4.87 -8.19 -5.76
C ARG A 57 4.37 -6.76 -5.54
N THR A 58 3.15 -6.49 -5.98
CA THR A 58 2.55 -5.16 -5.89
C THR A 58 2.27 -4.84 -4.43
N SER A 59 2.77 -3.70 -3.97
CA SER A 59 2.52 -3.24 -2.61
C SER A 59 1.03 -2.95 -2.40
N VAL A 60 0.57 -3.13 -1.16
CA VAL A 60 -0.77 -2.72 -0.74
C VAL A 60 -0.92 -1.21 -1.00
N PRO A 61 -2.07 -0.71 -1.50
CA PRO A 61 -2.28 0.72 -1.70
C PRO A 61 -1.95 1.49 -0.41
N ALA A 62 -1.13 2.54 -0.54
CA ALA A 62 -0.70 3.34 0.61
C ALA A 62 -1.90 3.85 1.43
N MET A 63 -2.97 4.23 0.75
CA MET A 63 -4.25 4.67 1.33
C MET A 63 -4.82 3.69 2.37
N LEU A 64 -4.66 2.37 2.19
CA LEU A 64 -5.14 1.36 3.14
C LEU A 64 -4.28 1.26 4.42
N HIS A 65 -3.13 1.94 4.44
CA HIS A 65 -2.15 1.92 5.53
C HIS A 65 -1.90 3.29 6.17
N VAL A 66 -2.37 4.41 5.61
CA VAL A 66 -2.13 5.75 6.17
C VAL A 66 -2.75 5.91 7.56
N ASN A 67 -4.07 5.69 7.68
CA ASN A 67 -4.80 5.78 8.94
C ASN A 67 -6.17 5.07 8.82
N LYS A 68 -6.94 5.08 9.92
CA LYS A 68 -8.26 4.42 9.99
C LYS A 68 -9.27 5.01 8.99
N GLU A 69 -9.28 6.33 8.82
CA GLU A 69 -10.22 7.03 7.94
C GLU A 69 -9.94 6.75 6.46
N ALA A 70 -8.67 6.86 6.05
CA ALA A 70 -8.23 6.52 4.70
C ALA A 70 -8.54 5.05 4.38
N ARG A 71 -8.33 4.12 5.33
CA ARG A 71 -8.72 2.72 5.17
C ARG A 71 -10.23 2.55 4.98
N GLN A 72 -11.05 3.24 5.77
CA GLN A 72 -12.52 3.16 5.65
C GLN A 72 -13.01 3.64 4.28
N VAL A 73 -12.41 4.70 3.72
CA VAL A 73 -12.73 5.15 2.36
C VAL A 73 -12.19 4.15 1.33
N GLY A 74 -10.94 3.71 1.47
CA GLY A 74 -10.27 2.85 0.50
C GLY A 74 -10.90 1.47 0.38
N SER A 75 -11.39 0.90 1.49
CA SER A 75 -12.10 -0.39 1.49
C SER A 75 -13.42 -0.36 0.73
N LYS A 76 -13.94 0.81 0.34
CA LYS A 76 -15.11 0.90 -0.55
C LYS A 76 -14.74 0.63 -2.02
N TYR A 77 -13.49 0.86 -2.40
CA TYR A 77 -13.03 0.81 -3.80
C TYR A 77 -12.10 -0.37 -4.08
N TYR A 78 -11.25 -0.72 -3.11
CA TYR A 78 -10.26 -1.77 -3.26
C TYR A 78 -10.82 -3.11 -2.79
N GLU A 79 -10.88 -4.06 -3.71
CA GLU A 79 -11.20 -5.44 -3.42
C GLU A 79 -9.93 -6.23 -3.11
N LYS A 80 -9.98 -7.07 -2.08
CA LYS A 80 -8.88 -7.96 -1.72
C LYS A 80 -9.00 -9.25 -2.53
N ILE A 81 -7.97 -9.62 -3.27
CA ILE A 81 -7.98 -10.90 -3.99
C ILE A 81 -7.90 -12.05 -2.97
N SER A 82 -8.90 -12.92 -3.02
CA SER A 82 -9.05 -14.02 -2.07
C SER A 82 -8.27 -15.27 -2.50
N PRO A 83 -7.67 -16.01 -1.54
CA PRO A 83 -6.95 -17.26 -1.82
C PRO A 83 -7.80 -18.45 -2.26
N TYR A 84 -9.13 -18.37 -2.20
CA TYR A 84 -9.97 -19.57 -2.46
C TYR A 84 -9.83 -20.10 -3.90
N THR A 85 -9.24 -19.32 -4.80
CA THR A 85 -8.91 -19.71 -6.18
C THR A 85 -7.41 -19.67 -6.52
N LEU A 86 -6.53 -19.15 -5.64
CA LEU A 86 -5.14 -18.80 -5.96
C LEU A 86 -4.19 -18.92 -4.74
N ASP A 87 -2.88 -19.12 -5.00
CA ASP A 87 -1.82 -19.37 -3.99
C ASP A 87 -1.76 -18.29 -2.86
N ARG A 88 -1.25 -18.65 -1.67
CA ARG A 88 -1.19 -17.79 -0.46
C ARG A 88 -0.46 -16.46 -0.68
N ASN A 89 0.39 -16.39 -1.71
CA ASN A 89 1.16 -15.20 -2.05
C ASN A 89 0.32 -14.08 -2.70
N ILE A 90 -0.94 -14.35 -3.06
CA ILE A 90 -1.87 -13.34 -3.57
C ILE A 90 -2.74 -12.71 -2.50
N CYS A 91 -2.80 -13.32 -1.31
CA CYS A 91 -3.65 -12.93 -0.18
C CYS A 91 -3.48 -11.49 0.31
N PHE A 92 -2.52 -10.72 -0.20
CA PHE A 92 -2.30 -9.32 0.19
C PHE A 92 -2.42 -8.36 -1.00
N THR A 93 -2.89 -8.85 -2.14
CA THR A 93 -3.14 -8.03 -3.32
C THR A 93 -4.51 -7.39 -3.22
N PHE A 94 -4.55 -6.09 -3.43
CA PHE A 94 -5.78 -5.33 -3.54
C PHE A 94 -5.88 -4.79 -4.95
N ILE A 95 -7.08 -4.81 -5.53
CA ILE A 95 -7.32 -4.30 -6.88
C ILE A 95 -8.52 -3.37 -6.84
N ARG A 96 -8.40 -2.23 -7.51
CA ARG A 96 -9.55 -1.41 -7.90
C ARG A 96 -9.79 -1.60 -9.40
N TRP A 97 -10.79 -2.40 -9.76
CA TRP A 97 -11.03 -2.82 -11.15
C TRP A 97 -11.27 -1.69 -12.16
N GLU A 98 -11.78 -0.55 -11.71
CA GLU A 98 -12.06 0.61 -12.57
C GLU A 98 -10.81 1.41 -12.98
N VAL A 99 -9.70 1.26 -12.25
CA VAL A 99 -8.56 2.20 -12.33
C VAL A 99 -7.22 1.46 -12.41
N ASP A 100 -7.07 0.36 -11.68
CA ASP A 100 -5.83 -0.42 -11.65
C ASP A 100 -5.64 -1.17 -12.98
N ILE A 101 -4.40 -1.19 -13.46
CA ILE A 101 -3.98 -1.94 -14.65
C ILE A 101 -3.42 -3.28 -14.19
N VAL A 102 -4.10 -4.38 -14.50
CA VAL A 102 -3.62 -5.72 -14.14
C VAL A 102 -2.70 -6.24 -15.24
N LEU A 103 -1.43 -6.46 -14.90
CA LEU A 103 -0.43 -7.03 -15.80
C LEU A 103 -0.19 -8.48 -15.44
N PHE A 104 -0.36 -9.38 -16.41
CA PHE A 104 0.02 -10.78 -16.26
C PHE A 104 1.43 -10.99 -16.79
N HIS A 105 2.32 -11.48 -15.92
CA HIS A 105 3.68 -11.84 -16.28
C HIS A 105 3.87 -13.35 -16.14
N GLU A 106 4.32 -14.01 -17.21
CA GLU A 106 4.60 -15.45 -17.22
C GLU A 106 6.09 -15.69 -16.97
N VAL A 107 6.40 -16.55 -16.00
CA VAL A 107 7.77 -16.92 -15.59
C VAL A 107 7.96 -18.43 -15.56
#